data_AF-A0A924NZW8-F1
#
_entry.id   AF-A0A924NZW8-F1
#
_cell.length_a   1.000
_cell.length_b   1.000
_cell.length_c   1.000
_cell.angle_alpha   90.00
_cell.angle_beta   90.00
_cell.angle_gamma   90.00
#
_symmetry.space_group_name_H-M   'P 1'
#
loop_
_entity.id
_entity.type
_entity.pdbx_description
1 polymer ?
#
loop_
_entity_poly.entity_id
_entity_poly.type
_entity_poly.pdbx_seq_one_letter_code
_entity_poly.pdbx_strand_id
1 'polypeptide(L)'
;MNITRFLKLLFSLFTIIILALLTQICSSKHEILDNDFHFTLMTENQTGIDFNNKLTENDSINFLINQYIYIGSGVSVVNFNNDGLKDIFCAGEQVSCKLYINKGGFKFEDVTDKTGMHTSKGCTGVSIVDTSGDLDNDGDMVMVIDT
;
A
#
# COMPACT_ATOMS: atom_id res chain seq x y z
N MET A 1 7.05 -0.94 -73.26
CA MET A 1 6.62 -0.71 -71.86
C MET A 1 7.64 0.23 -71.21
N ASN A 2 7.25 1.45 -70.82
CA ASN A 2 8.21 2.50 -70.44
C ASN A 2 8.86 2.20 -69.07
N ILE A 3 10.19 2.13 -69.03
CA ILE A 3 11.02 1.87 -67.84
C ILE A 3 10.62 2.77 -66.65
N THR A 4 10.28 4.03 -66.91
CA THR A 4 9.81 4.98 -65.88
C THR A 4 8.49 4.58 -65.23
N ARG A 5 7.59 3.94 -65.98
CA ARG A 5 6.31 3.43 -65.47
C ARG A 5 6.53 2.17 -64.63
N PHE A 6 7.49 1.33 -65.03
CA PHE A 6 7.90 0.14 -64.29
C PHE A 6 8.55 0.49 -62.93
N LEU A 7 9.48 1.46 -62.91
CA LEU A 7 10.10 1.93 -61.65
C LEU A 7 9.08 2.54 -60.68
N LYS A 8 8.10 3.31 -61.18
CA LYS A 8 7.03 3.89 -60.35
C LYS A 8 6.13 2.81 -59.72
N LEU A 9 5.83 1.74 -60.46
CA LEU A 9 5.09 0.59 -59.93
C LEU A 9 5.89 -0.14 -58.84
N LEU A 10 7.19 -0.34 -59.04
CA LEU A 10 8.06 -0.99 -58.06
C LEU A 10 8.15 -0.18 -56.76
N PHE A 11 8.30 1.15 -56.86
CA PHE A 11 8.37 2.04 -55.71
C PHE A 11 7.04 2.09 -54.94
N SER A 12 5.92 2.16 -55.68
CA SER A 12 4.57 2.11 -55.10
C SER A 12 4.33 0.80 -54.32
N LEU A 13 4.73 -0.34 -54.90
CA LEU A 13 4.62 -1.65 -54.26
C LEU A 13 5.45 -1.72 -52.96
N PHE A 14 6.67 -1.17 -52.99
CA PHE A 14 7.56 -1.12 -51.83
C PHE A 14 6.99 -0.25 -50.70
N THR A 15 6.39 0.90 -51.02
CA THR A 15 5.70 1.75 -50.02
C THR A 15 4.49 1.07 -49.40
N ILE A 16 3.71 0.30 -50.18
CA ILE A 16 2.55 -0.44 -49.65
C ILE A 16 3.00 -1.55 -48.70
N ILE A 17 4.09 -2.25 -49.02
CA ILE A 17 4.68 -3.30 -48.18
C ILE A 17 5.17 -2.70 -46.85
N ILE A 18 5.88 -1.56 -46.88
CA ILE A 18 6.32 -0.86 -45.67
C ILE A 18 5.13 -0.43 -44.81
N LEU A 19 4.08 0.11 -45.42
CA LEU A 19 2.88 0.54 -44.70
C LEU A 19 2.15 -0.65 -44.05
N ALA A 20 2.08 -1.79 -44.74
CA ALA A 20 1.51 -3.03 -44.19
C ALA A 20 2.34 -3.57 -43.00
N LEU A 21 3.68 -3.55 -43.11
CA LEU A 21 4.59 -3.91 -42.01
C LEU A 21 4.44 -3.00 -40.78
N LEU A 22 4.25 -1.69 -40.99
CA LEU A 22 4.00 -0.73 -39.89
C LEU A 22 2.68 -1.00 -39.16
N THR A 23 1.64 -1.49 -39.86
CA THR A 23 0.36 -1.82 -39.19
C THR A 23 0.43 -3.06 -38.31
N GLN A 24 1.35 -3.99 -38.57
CA GLN A 24 1.55 -5.17 -37.72
C GLN A 24 2.21 -4.81 -36.37
N ILE A 25 3.09 -3.82 -36.36
CA ILE A 25 3.78 -3.35 -35.14
C ILE A 25 2.81 -2.68 -34.16
N CYS A 26 1.72 -2.07 -34.65
CA CYS A 26 0.71 -1.45 -33.81
C CYS A 26 -0.24 -2.47 -33.14
N SER A 27 -0.23 -3.72 -33.59
CA SER A 27 -1.17 -4.75 -33.14
C SER A 27 -0.56 -5.79 -32.20
N SER A 28 0.68 -5.61 -31.73
CA SER A 28 1.18 -6.39 -30.59
C SER A 28 0.43 -5.91 -29.34
N LYS A 29 -0.77 -6.47 -29.12
CA LYS A 29 -1.30 -6.59 -27.77
C LYS A 29 -0.22 -7.30 -26.98
N HIS A 30 0.44 -6.56 -26.11
CA HIS A 30 1.27 -7.15 -25.07
C HIS A 30 0.30 -8.01 -24.27
N GLU A 31 0.34 -9.33 -24.47
CA GLU A 31 -0.13 -10.26 -23.45
C GLU A 31 0.78 -9.96 -22.24
N ILE A 32 0.28 -9.08 -21.39
CA ILE A 32 0.80 -8.93 -20.04
C ILE A 32 0.49 -10.28 -19.42
N LEU A 33 1.54 -11.05 -19.14
CA LEU A 33 1.45 -12.25 -18.31
C LEU A 33 0.51 -11.93 -17.16
N ASP A 34 -0.60 -12.66 -17.10
CA ASP A 34 -1.63 -12.50 -16.09
C ASP A 34 -0.93 -12.57 -14.74
N ASN A 35 -0.73 -11.40 -14.13
CA ASN A 35 -0.05 -11.27 -12.87
C ASN A 35 -1.08 -11.77 -11.87
N ASP A 36 -0.97 -13.04 -11.48
CA ASP A 36 -1.83 -13.79 -10.54
C ASP A 36 -1.75 -13.24 -9.10
N PHE A 37 -1.68 -11.92 -8.97
CA PHE A 37 -1.70 -11.19 -7.73
C PHE A 37 -3.17 -10.93 -7.38
N HIS A 38 -3.66 -11.64 -6.37
CA HIS A 38 -4.99 -11.41 -5.77
C HIS A 38 -5.07 -10.14 -4.91
N PHE A 39 -4.06 -9.26 -4.98
CA PHE A 39 -4.00 -8.02 -4.22
C PHE A 39 -4.28 -6.83 -5.11
N THR A 40 -5.21 -5.98 -4.69
CA THR A 40 -5.48 -4.70 -5.34
C THR A 40 -4.89 -3.59 -4.48
N LEU A 41 -4.04 -2.76 -5.09
CA LEU A 41 -3.55 -1.56 -4.43
C LEU A 41 -4.72 -0.58 -4.22
N MET A 42 -4.90 -0.13 -2.98
CA MET A 42 -5.88 0.89 -2.63
C MET A 42 -5.18 2.19 -2.24
N THR A 43 -5.76 3.31 -2.66
CA THR A 43 -5.24 4.65 -2.35
C THR A 43 -5.78 5.18 -1.02
N GLU A 44 -5.09 6.13 -0.41
CA GLU A 44 -5.54 6.85 0.79
C GLU A 44 -6.94 7.43 0.63
N ASN A 45 -7.27 7.97 -0.55
CA ASN A 45 -8.61 8.50 -0.84
C ASN A 45 -9.71 7.42 -0.87
N GLN A 46 -9.35 6.18 -1.17
CA GLN A 46 -10.30 5.06 -1.17
C GLN A 46 -10.50 4.50 0.23
N THR A 47 -9.45 4.46 1.04
CA THR A 47 -9.46 3.79 2.34
C THR A 47 -9.57 4.73 3.53
N GLY A 48 -9.12 5.97 3.44
CA GLY A 48 -8.95 6.87 4.58
C GLY A 48 -7.70 6.57 5.42
N ILE A 49 -6.85 5.62 5.01
CA ILE A 49 -5.59 5.31 5.69
C ILE A 49 -4.46 6.12 5.06
N ASP A 50 -3.88 7.04 5.82
CA ASP A 50 -2.79 7.95 5.43
C ASP A 50 -1.50 7.73 6.26
N PHE A 51 -1.47 6.68 7.09
CA PHE A 51 -0.36 6.44 8.01
C PHE A 51 0.95 6.14 7.26
N ASN A 52 2.01 6.83 7.67
CA ASN A 52 3.36 6.63 7.16
C ASN A 52 4.39 6.76 8.29
N ASN A 53 5.07 5.66 8.62
CA ASN A 53 6.17 5.65 9.58
C ASN A 53 7.45 6.22 8.94
N LYS A 54 7.44 7.53 8.67
CA LYS A 54 8.55 8.20 8.00
C LYS A 54 9.69 8.45 8.97
N LEU A 55 10.82 7.77 8.74
CA LEU A 55 12.07 7.98 9.47
C LEU A 55 12.85 9.16 8.85
N THR A 56 13.39 10.03 9.70
CA THR A 56 14.28 11.11 9.30
C THR A 56 15.66 10.88 9.90
N GLU A 57 16.65 10.68 9.03
CA GLU A 57 18.04 10.47 9.42
C GLU A 57 18.80 11.79 9.58
N ASN A 58 19.81 11.79 10.44
CA ASN A 58 20.79 12.86 10.59
C ASN A 58 22.12 12.32 11.15
N ASP A 59 23.10 13.20 11.34
CA ASP A 59 24.44 12.83 11.82
C ASP A 59 24.44 12.11 13.17
N SER A 60 23.39 12.28 13.98
CA SER A 60 23.20 11.62 15.28
C SER A 60 22.18 10.47 15.25
N ILE A 61 21.32 10.40 14.24
CA ILE A 61 20.26 9.39 14.08
C ILE A 61 20.43 8.76 12.71
N ASN A 62 21.15 7.65 12.68
CA ASN A 62 21.37 6.85 11.48
C ASN A 62 21.60 5.39 11.87
N PHE A 63 21.57 4.51 10.88
CA PHE A 63 21.75 3.07 11.08
C PHE A 63 23.01 2.68 11.87
N LEU A 64 24.13 3.40 11.70
CA LEU A 64 25.39 3.08 12.37
C LEU A 64 25.36 3.43 13.87
N ILE A 65 24.63 4.48 14.23
CA ILE A 65 24.52 4.96 15.62
C ILE A 65 23.36 4.27 16.34
N ASN A 66 22.23 4.12 15.67
CA ASN A 66 21.02 3.55 16.23
C ASN A 66 20.27 2.72 15.17
N GLN A 67 20.61 1.44 15.09
CA GLN A 67 19.91 0.48 14.23
C GLN A 67 18.44 0.25 14.67
N TYR A 68 18.08 0.56 15.91
CA TYR A 68 16.77 0.23 16.46
C TYR A 68 15.62 1.03 15.85
N ILE A 69 15.91 2.24 15.34
CA ILE A 69 14.89 3.08 14.68
C ILE A 69 14.34 2.48 13.37
N TYR A 70 15.01 1.46 12.83
CA TYR A 70 14.60 0.76 11.61
C TYR A 70 13.83 -0.53 11.90
N ILE A 71 13.76 -0.94 13.16
CA ILE A 71 12.98 -2.10 13.56
C ILE A 71 11.55 -1.59 13.67
N GLY A 72 10.70 -2.02 12.73
CA GLY A 72 9.40 -1.40 12.53
C GLY A 72 8.49 -1.46 13.76
N SER A 73 7.67 -0.42 13.92
CA SER A 73 6.76 -0.19 15.05
C SER A 73 5.55 -1.14 15.11
N GLY A 74 5.27 -1.87 14.04
CA GLY A 74 4.20 -2.87 13.98
C GLY A 74 2.81 -2.31 13.66
N VAL A 75 1.90 -3.22 13.28
CA VAL A 75 0.50 -2.95 12.97
C VAL A 75 -0.35 -3.99 13.68
N SER A 76 -1.46 -3.56 14.29
CA SER A 76 -2.44 -4.44 14.90
C SER A 76 -3.78 -4.33 14.18
N VAL A 77 -4.47 -5.48 14.07
CA VAL A 77 -5.78 -5.60 13.40
C VAL A 77 -6.75 -6.30 14.34
N VAL A 78 -7.67 -5.52 14.92
CA VAL A 78 -8.53 -5.92 16.05
C VAL A 78 -9.90 -5.26 15.90
N ASN A 79 -10.94 -5.83 16.49
CA ASN A 79 -12.26 -5.20 16.57
C ASN A 79 -12.31 -4.35 17.84
N PHE A 80 -11.88 -3.08 17.80
CA PHE A 80 -11.72 -2.25 19.00
C PHE A 80 -13.04 -1.71 19.55
N ASN A 81 -14.04 -1.55 18.69
CA ASN A 81 -15.34 -0.99 19.05
C ASN A 81 -16.46 -2.04 19.15
N ASN A 82 -16.11 -3.33 19.04
CA ASN A 82 -17.04 -4.47 19.11
C ASN A 82 -18.18 -4.43 18.07
N ASP A 83 -17.97 -3.82 16.90
CA ASP A 83 -18.98 -3.78 15.83
C ASP A 83 -18.90 -4.97 14.85
N GLY A 84 -17.89 -5.82 15.02
CA GLY A 84 -17.67 -7.03 14.22
C GLY A 84 -16.78 -6.80 12.99
N LEU A 85 -16.37 -5.57 12.74
CA LEU A 85 -15.37 -5.22 11.75
C LEU A 85 -13.98 -5.22 12.37
N LYS A 86 -12.96 -5.38 11.51
CA LYS A 86 -11.56 -5.29 11.94
C LYS A 86 -11.05 -3.88 11.70
N ASP A 87 -10.67 -3.22 12.77
CA ASP A 87 -10.02 -1.93 12.85
C ASP A 87 -8.50 -2.09 12.77
N ILE A 88 -7.79 -0.98 12.59
CA ILE A 88 -6.34 -0.97 12.39
C ILE A 88 -5.69 0.01 13.36
N PHE A 89 -4.67 -0.44 14.06
CA PHE A 89 -3.76 0.42 14.80
C PHE A 89 -2.36 0.34 14.20
N CYS A 90 -1.78 1.51 13.93
CA CYS A 90 -0.44 1.65 13.40
C CYS A 90 0.44 2.31 14.44
N ALA A 91 1.49 1.62 14.89
CA ALA A 91 2.52 2.21 15.70
C ALA A 91 3.56 2.89 14.79
N GLY A 92 4.18 3.98 15.25
CA GLY A 92 5.16 4.75 14.48
C GLY A 92 6.34 5.17 15.35
N GLU A 93 7.55 5.12 14.80
CA GLU A 93 8.82 5.26 15.55
C GLU A 93 9.21 6.74 15.75
N GLN A 94 9.01 7.57 14.72
CA GLN A 94 9.27 9.02 14.76
C GLN A 94 8.02 9.85 14.49
N VAL A 95 6.87 9.19 14.35
CA VAL A 95 5.57 9.79 14.10
C VAL A 95 4.58 9.29 15.15
N SER A 96 3.50 10.04 15.39
CA SER A 96 2.44 9.59 16.29
C SER A 96 1.82 8.29 15.76
N CYS A 97 1.51 7.40 16.69
CA CYS A 97 0.73 6.21 16.43
C CYS A 97 -0.70 6.62 16.04
N LYS A 98 -1.40 5.79 15.26
CA LYS A 98 -2.74 6.08 14.74
C LYS A 98 -3.70 4.92 14.93
N LEU A 99 -4.95 5.23 15.27
CA LEU A 99 -6.07 4.29 15.35
C LEU A 99 -7.11 4.61 14.28
N TYR A 100 -7.43 3.62 13.46
CA TYR A 100 -8.39 3.68 12.37
C TYR A 100 -9.56 2.73 12.62
N ILE A 101 -10.78 3.27 12.70
CA ILE A 101 -12.00 2.46 12.83
C ILE A 101 -12.58 2.16 11.46
N ASN A 102 -12.84 0.88 11.21
CA ASN A 102 -13.40 0.38 9.97
C ASN A 102 -14.88 0.76 9.86
N LYS A 103 -15.27 1.35 8.73
CA LYS A 103 -16.66 1.75 8.41
C LYS A 103 -17.31 0.82 7.39
N GLY A 104 -16.67 -0.30 7.08
CA GLY A 104 -17.04 -1.23 6.04
C GLY A 104 -16.53 -0.82 4.66
N GLY A 105 -16.46 -1.81 3.75
CA GLY A 105 -16.06 -1.57 2.36
C GLY A 105 -14.64 -1.00 2.21
N PHE A 106 -13.72 -1.40 3.08
CA PHE A 106 -12.33 -0.91 3.14
C PHE A 106 -12.19 0.60 3.41
N LYS A 107 -13.21 1.23 4.01
CA LYS A 107 -13.15 2.62 4.46
C LYS A 107 -12.86 2.67 5.94
N PHE A 108 -12.00 3.60 6.33
CA PHE A 108 -11.51 3.76 7.68
C PHE A 108 -11.59 5.22 8.09
N GLU A 109 -11.88 5.45 9.37
CA GLU A 109 -11.88 6.77 10.00
C GLU A 109 -10.72 6.84 11.00
N ASP A 110 -9.85 7.84 10.87
CA ASP A 110 -8.87 8.17 11.89
C ASP A 110 -9.59 8.73 13.13
N VAL A 111 -9.48 8.01 14.24
CA VAL A 111 -10.08 8.40 15.54
C VAL A 111 -9.01 8.66 16.60
N THR A 112 -7.74 8.77 16.21
CA THR A 112 -6.58 8.85 17.12
C THR A 112 -6.76 9.91 18.21
N ASP A 113 -7.17 11.12 17.83
CA ASP A 113 -7.39 12.21 18.77
C ASP A 113 -8.64 12.01 19.65
N LYS A 114 -9.67 11.35 19.11
CA LYS A 114 -10.93 11.10 19.82
C LYS A 114 -10.76 10.08 20.93
N THR A 115 -9.85 9.12 20.75
CA THR A 115 -9.58 8.04 21.71
C THR A 115 -8.41 8.35 22.64
N GLY A 116 -7.75 9.49 22.47
CA GLY A 116 -6.57 9.87 23.25
C GLY A 116 -5.34 9.00 22.97
N MET A 117 -5.34 8.28 21.83
CA MET A 117 -4.26 7.38 21.41
C MET A 117 -3.10 8.11 20.72
N HIS A 118 -3.15 9.45 20.67
CA HIS A 118 -2.07 10.28 20.17
C HIS A 118 -0.83 10.12 21.06
N THR A 119 0.31 9.78 20.46
CA THR A 119 1.57 9.61 21.19
C THR A 119 2.49 10.80 20.96
N SER A 120 3.06 11.34 22.05
CA SER A 120 4.04 12.43 21.97
C SER A 120 5.45 11.97 21.59
N LYS A 121 5.69 10.65 21.70
CA LYS A 121 6.92 9.95 21.32
C LYS A 121 6.52 8.77 20.44
N GLY A 122 7.46 8.23 19.67
CA GLY A 122 7.20 7.04 18.89
C GLY A 122 6.84 5.83 19.74
N CYS A 123 6.13 4.89 19.14
CA CYS A 123 5.91 3.54 19.64
C CYS A 123 6.89 2.60 18.90
N THR A 124 7.57 1.74 19.65
CA THR A 124 8.53 0.75 19.13
C THR A 124 7.84 -0.58 18.78
N GLY A 125 6.61 -0.79 19.29
CA GLY A 125 5.86 -2.01 19.08
C GLY A 125 4.40 -1.89 19.47
N VAL A 126 3.58 -2.78 18.89
CA VAL A 126 2.21 -3.04 19.34
C VAL A 126 2.03 -4.54 19.56
N SER A 127 1.47 -4.90 20.70
CA SER A 127 1.03 -6.25 21.02
C SER A 127 -0.43 -6.21 21.46
N ILE A 128 -1.16 -7.28 21.14
CA ILE A 128 -2.54 -7.46 21.58
C ILE A 128 -2.55 -8.64 22.52
N VAL A 129 -3.05 -8.42 23.72
CA VAL A 129 -3.13 -9.42 24.77
C VAL A 129 -4.59 -9.53 25.21
N ASP A 130 -5.15 -10.72 25.09
CA ASP A 130 -6.37 -11.07 25.80
C ASP A 130 -5.99 -11.32 27.27
N THR A 131 -6.29 -10.35 28.12
CA THR A 131 -5.94 -10.41 29.55
C THR A 131 -7.05 -10.97 30.42
N SER A 132 -8.22 -11.29 29.84
CA SER A 132 -9.44 -11.63 30.56
C SER A 132 -9.50 -13.08 31.03
N GLY A 133 -8.77 -14.00 30.41
CA GLY A 133 -9.10 -15.42 30.57
C GLY A 133 -10.52 -15.70 30.08
N ASP A 134 -10.88 -15.06 28.97
CA ASP A 134 -12.21 -15.05 28.38
C ASP A 134 -12.63 -16.49 27.99
N LEU A 135 -13.75 -16.94 28.59
CA LEU A 135 -14.38 -18.24 28.33
C LEU A 135 -15.55 -18.14 27.34
N ASP A 136 -16.01 -16.92 27.01
CA ASP A 136 -17.16 -16.62 26.17
C ASP A 136 -16.82 -15.92 24.84
N ASN A 137 -15.54 -15.65 24.59
CA ASN A 137 -14.94 -15.16 23.34
C ASN A 137 -15.54 -13.82 22.88
N ASP A 138 -15.82 -12.92 23.84
CA ASP A 138 -16.38 -11.58 23.63
C ASP A 138 -15.31 -10.48 23.48
N GLY A 139 -14.03 -10.81 23.72
CA GLY A 139 -12.90 -10.14 23.08
C GLY A 139 -12.35 -8.92 23.82
N ASP A 140 -12.23 -8.98 25.15
CA ASP A 140 -11.50 -8.02 25.98
C ASP A 140 -9.98 -8.02 25.68
N MET A 141 -9.64 -7.52 24.49
CA MET A 141 -8.28 -7.37 23.98
C MET A 141 -7.67 -6.08 24.52
N VAL A 142 -6.63 -6.20 25.32
CA VAL A 142 -5.79 -5.09 25.73
C VAL A 142 -4.70 -4.88 24.69
N MET A 143 -4.63 -3.66 24.16
CA MET A 143 -3.46 -3.23 23.40
C MET A 143 -2.35 -2.82 24.35
N VAL A 144 -1.19 -3.45 24.19
CA VAL A 144 0.06 -3.05 24.81
C VAL A 144 0.88 -2.32 23.77
N ILE A 145 1.20 -1.06 24.05
CA ILE A 145 2.07 -0.23 23.23
C ILE A 145 3.43 -0.19 23.94
N ASP A 146 4.49 -0.54 23.23
CA ASP A 146 5.86 -0.38 23.72
C ASP A 146 6.38 1.00 23.26
N THR A 147 6.91 1.80 24.19
CA THR A 147 7.31 3.21 23.97
C THR A 147 8.65 3.54 24.59
#